data_AF-A0A0N0C383-F1
#
_entry.id   AF-A0A0N0C383-F1
#
_cell.length_a   1.000
_cell.length_b   1.000
_cell.length_c   1.000
_cell.angle_alpha   90.00
_cell.angle_beta   90.00
_cell.angle_gamma   90.00
#
_symmetry.space_group_name_H-M   'P 1'
#
loop_
_entity.id
_entity.type
_entity.pdbx_description
1 polymer ?
#
loop_
_entity_poly.entity_id
_entity_poly.type
_entity_poly.pdbx_seq_one_letter_code
_entity_poly.pdbx_strand_id
1 'polypeptide(L)'
;MNRRQRRKMIPSTWIIAIKQTEARKHYALFAIDWRRGGRLSWEGWNNLADLLQFHIPIKRKAGGTKSSSQPAAKIAKRALYLYLNEKQYGELERLFYQPFSKKQWRAFIKEHSNNNM
;
A
#
# COMPACT_ATOMS: atom_id res chain seq x y z
N MET A 1 2.96 -19.21 -15.98
CA MET A 1 3.59 -17.88 -15.80
C MET A 1 5.09 -18.06 -15.64
N ASN A 2 5.90 -17.48 -16.54
CA ASN A 2 7.34 -17.70 -16.59
C ASN A 2 8.07 -17.11 -15.34
N ARG A 3 9.21 -17.68 -14.92
CA ARG A 3 9.91 -17.36 -13.64
C ARG A 3 10.27 -15.88 -13.52
N ARG A 4 10.65 -15.24 -14.64
CA ARG A 4 10.94 -13.80 -14.72
C ARG A 4 9.70 -12.91 -14.55
N GLN A 5 8.52 -13.39 -14.95
CA GLN A 5 7.25 -12.67 -14.75
C GLN A 5 6.70 -12.82 -13.33
N ARG A 6 7.04 -13.91 -12.61
CA ARG A 6 6.73 -14.08 -11.18
C ARG A 6 7.49 -13.09 -10.30
N ARG A 7 8.72 -12.72 -10.68
CA ARG A 7 9.57 -11.76 -9.95
C ARG A 7 9.19 -10.28 -10.13
N LYS A 8 8.24 -9.95 -10.99
CA LYS A 8 7.78 -8.56 -11.20
C LYS A 8 6.64 -8.27 -10.23
N MET A 9 6.74 -7.16 -9.50
CA MET A 9 5.62 -6.58 -8.75
C MET A 9 4.91 -5.58 -9.66
N ILE A 10 3.61 -5.76 -9.89
CA ILE A 10 2.78 -4.80 -10.65
C ILE A 10 1.60 -4.41 -9.75
N PRO A 11 1.73 -3.32 -8.97
CA PRO A 11 0.66 -2.86 -8.11
C PRO A 11 -0.63 -2.62 -8.89
N SER A 12 -1.68 -3.33 -8.51
CA SER A 12 -3.04 -3.16 -9.03
C SER A 12 -3.91 -2.31 -8.11
N THR A 13 -3.56 -2.24 -6.82
CA THR A 13 -4.28 -1.44 -5.83
C THR A 13 -3.25 -0.72 -4.96
N TRP A 14 -3.56 0.53 -4.66
CA TRP A 14 -2.79 1.39 -3.76
C TRP A 14 -3.67 1.78 -2.59
N ILE A 15 -3.11 1.79 -1.39
CA ILE A 15 -3.83 2.10 -0.16
C ILE A 15 -2.99 3.09 0.64
N ILE A 16 -3.56 4.26 0.95
CA ILE A 16 -3.00 5.17 1.94
C ILE A 16 -3.69 4.84 3.26
N ALA A 17 -2.94 4.24 4.18
CA ALA A 17 -3.40 3.98 5.54
C ALA A 17 -3.02 5.16 6.42
N ILE A 18 -4.01 5.69 7.13
CA ILE A 18 -3.87 6.80 8.06
C ILE A 18 -4.13 6.22 9.45
N LYS A 19 -3.06 5.91 10.19
CA LYS A 19 -3.15 5.51 11.59
C LYS A 19 -3.47 6.76 12.41
N GLN A 20 -4.67 6.79 12.98
CA GLN A 20 -5.08 7.78 13.96
C GLN A 20 -4.69 7.26 15.34
N THR A 21 -3.70 7.90 15.97
CA THR A 21 -3.46 7.75 17.41
C THR A 21 -3.96 8.98 18.13
N GLU A 22 -4.13 8.89 19.45
CA GLU A 22 -4.54 10.04 20.29
C GLU A 22 -3.57 11.22 20.16
N ALA A 23 -2.29 10.94 19.94
CA ALA A 23 -1.24 11.96 19.89
C ALA A 23 -0.99 12.51 18.48
N ARG A 24 -0.96 11.65 17.44
CA ARG A 24 -0.52 12.03 16.07
C ARG A 24 -1.13 11.13 14.99
N LYS A 25 -1.15 11.64 13.77
CA LYS A 25 -1.45 10.83 12.58
C LYS A 25 -0.16 10.24 12.02
N HIS A 26 -0.21 8.98 11.64
CA HIS A 26 0.85 8.33 10.88
C HIS A 26 0.32 7.89 9.52
N TYR A 27 1.12 8.10 8.49
CA TYR A 27 0.77 7.86 7.10
C TYR A 27 1.66 6.77 6.53
N ALA A 28 1.02 5.76 5.95
CA ALA A 28 1.67 4.67 5.28
C ALA A 28 1.02 4.45 3.91
N LEU A 29 1.82 4.04 2.94
CA LEU A 29 1.35 3.65 1.62
C LEU A 29 1.62 2.18 1.38
N PHE A 30 0.58 1.45 0.99
CA PHE A 30 0.65 0.06 0.60
C PHE A 30 0.33 -0.11 -0.88
N ALA A 31 0.99 -1.09 -1.49
CA ALA A 31 0.76 -1.53 -2.85
C ALA A 31 0.48 -3.03 -2.89
N ILE A 32 -0.58 -3.44 -3.59
CA ILE A 32 -0.99 -4.84 -3.71
C ILE A 32 -1.03 -5.26 -5.18
N ASP A 33 -0.36 -6.36 -5.51
CA ASP A 33 -0.51 -7.10 -6.78
C ASP A 33 -1.38 -8.33 -6.53
N TRP A 34 -2.68 -8.22 -6.82
CA TRP A 34 -3.63 -9.33 -6.61
C TRP A 34 -3.34 -10.54 -7.50
N ARG A 35 -2.67 -10.36 -8.63
CA ARG A 35 -2.41 -11.48 -9.56
C ARG A 35 -1.27 -12.35 -9.03
N ARG A 36 -0.26 -11.75 -8.42
CA ARG A 36 0.96 -12.44 -7.96
C ARG A 36 1.05 -12.59 -6.45
N GLY A 37 0.15 -11.95 -5.71
CA GLY A 37 0.20 -11.91 -4.24
C GLY A 37 1.36 -11.10 -3.68
N GLY A 38 1.90 -10.20 -4.49
CA GLY A 38 2.97 -9.30 -4.07
C GLY A 38 2.40 -8.14 -3.25
N ARG A 39 3.19 -7.65 -2.31
CA ARG A 39 2.87 -6.51 -1.46
C ARG A 39 4.13 -5.67 -1.24
N LEU A 40 3.96 -4.35 -1.18
CA LEU A 40 5.00 -3.41 -0.78
C LEU A 40 4.38 -2.39 0.17
N SER A 41 5.15 -1.93 1.14
CA SER A 41 4.77 -0.81 1.99
C SER A 41 5.88 0.24 1.99
N TRP A 42 5.45 1.47 2.20
CA TRP A 42 6.29 2.59 2.53
C TRP A 42 5.65 3.27 3.73
N GLU A 43 6.40 3.47 4.80
CA GLU A 43 5.89 3.88 6.11
C GLU A 43 6.85 4.93 6.71
N GLY A 44 6.47 5.60 7.79
CA GLY A 44 7.35 6.53 8.50
C GLY A 44 6.91 8.00 8.49
N TRP A 45 5.81 8.35 7.83
CA TRP A 45 5.42 9.76 7.68
C TRP A 45 4.44 10.21 8.77
N ASN A 46 4.73 11.36 9.38
CA ASN A 46 3.82 12.01 10.32
C ASN A 46 2.92 13.06 9.66
N ASN A 47 3.15 13.32 8.36
CA ASN A 47 2.41 14.29 7.57
C ASN A 47 2.12 13.70 6.18
N LEU A 48 0.90 13.91 5.69
CA LEU A 48 0.48 13.49 4.36
C LEU A 48 1.33 14.18 3.27
N ALA A 49 1.63 15.47 3.42
CA ALA A 49 2.36 16.21 2.39
C ALA A 49 3.74 15.60 2.10
N ASP A 50 4.45 15.17 3.15
CA ASP A 50 5.76 14.54 3.02
C ASP A 50 5.66 13.18 2.29
N LEU A 51 4.64 12.39 2.62
CA LEU A 51 4.32 11.16 1.88
C LEU A 51 4.07 11.48 0.40
N LEU A 52 3.25 12.49 0.10
CA LEU A 52 2.86 12.84 -1.27
C LEU A 52 4.04 13.30 -2.16
N GLN A 53 5.06 13.92 -1.56
CA GLN A 53 6.29 14.35 -2.26
C GLN A 53 7.26 13.18 -2.53
N PHE A 54 7.16 12.10 -1.75
CA PHE A 54 8.04 10.95 -1.88
C PHE A 54 7.88 10.25 -3.24
N HIS A 55 9.01 9.90 -3.87
CA HIS A 55 9.03 9.26 -5.18
C HIS A 55 9.08 7.74 -5.06
N ILE A 56 7.96 7.10 -5.41
CA ILE A 56 7.80 5.66 -5.27
C ILE A 56 8.26 4.96 -6.54
N PRO A 57 9.08 3.89 -6.44
CA PRO A 57 9.47 3.09 -7.59
C PRO A 57 8.27 2.27 -8.11
N ILE A 58 7.81 2.55 -9.34
CA ILE A 58 6.63 1.89 -9.95
C ILE A 58 7.02 0.71 -10.85
N LYS A 59 8.26 0.67 -11.35
CA LYS A 59 8.76 -0.45 -12.16
C LYS A 59 10.16 -0.85 -11.71
N ARG A 60 10.28 -2.11 -11.24
CA ARG A 60 11.53 -2.88 -11.35
C ARG A 60 11.38 -3.84 -12.53
N LYS A 61 11.90 -3.49 -13.72
CA LYS A 61 12.09 -4.50 -14.78
C LYS A 61 13.18 -5.45 -14.27
N ALA A 62 12.86 -6.74 -14.15
CA ALA A 62 13.87 -7.76 -13.86
C ALA A 62 14.97 -7.74 -14.93
N GLY A 63 16.17 -7.24 -14.58
CA GLY A 63 17.34 -7.13 -15.46
C GLY A 63 17.43 -5.86 -16.32
N GLY A 64 16.75 -4.76 -15.95
CA GLY A 64 16.90 -3.47 -16.63
C GLY A 64 17.40 -2.38 -15.68
N THR A 65 18.31 -1.53 -16.15
CA THR A 65 18.90 -0.39 -15.39
C THR A 65 17.95 0.79 -15.21
N LYS A 66 16.88 0.88 -16.03
CA LYS A 66 15.90 1.97 -15.93
C LYS A 66 14.93 1.71 -14.78
N SER A 67 15.14 2.41 -13.66
CA SER A 67 14.13 2.58 -12.61
C SER A 67 13.21 3.74 -13.03
N SER A 68 11.89 3.56 -12.90
CA SER A 68 10.94 4.65 -13.04
C SER A 68 10.22 4.83 -11.72
N SER A 69 10.39 5.99 -11.11
CA SER A 69 9.62 6.43 -9.96
C SER A 69 8.59 7.48 -10.38
N GLN A 70 7.55 7.63 -9.58
CA GLN A 70 6.64 8.78 -9.67
C GLN A 70 6.32 9.27 -8.27
N PRO A 71 6.01 10.56 -8.10
CA PRO A 71 5.61 11.09 -6.81
C PRO A 71 4.34 10.40 -6.31
N ALA A 72 4.28 10.13 -5.01
CA ALA A 72 3.14 9.50 -4.37
C ALA A 72 1.85 10.30 -4.57
N ALA A 73 1.94 11.62 -4.76
CA ALA A 73 0.82 12.47 -5.18
C ALA A 73 0.08 11.93 -6.41
N LYS A 74 0.78 11.35 -7.40
CA LYS A 74 0.14 10.75 -8.59
C LYS A 74 -0.57 9.44 -8.25
N ILE A 75 0.00 8.66 -7.33
CA ILE A 75 -0.56 7.39 -6.85
C ILE A 75 -1.79 7.64 -5.96
N ALA A 76 -1.70 8.63 -5.08
CA ALA A 76 -2.71 9.03 -4.11
C ALA A 76 -4.06 9.36 -4.76
N LYS A 77 -4.06 9.91 -5.98
CA LYS A 77 -5.28 10.16 -6.78
C LYS A 77 -6.11 8.91 -7.08
N ARG A 78 -5.49 7.73 -7.01
CA ARG A 78 -6.10 6.42 -7.28
C ARG A 78 -6.02 5.47 -6.09
N ALA A 79 -5.51 5.96 -4.95
CA ALA A 79 -5.36 5.15 -3.76
C ALA A 79 -6.66 5.11 -2.97
N LEU A 80 -6.91 3.97 -2.32
CA LEU A 80 -7.95 3.86 -1.31
C LEU A 80 -7.42 4.49 -0.02
N TYR A 81 -8.19 5.37 0.59
CA TYR A 81 -7.84 5.98 1.87
C TYR A 81 -8.52 5.18 2.98
N LEU A 82 -7.72 4.63 3.88
CA LEU A 82 -8.21 3.93 5.06
C LEU A 82 -7.83 4.74 6.28
N TYR A 83 -8.84 5.19 7.03
CA TYR A 83 -8.67 5.83 8.32
C TYR A 83 -8.79 4.75 9.40
N LEU A 84 -7.66 4.41 10.02
CA LEU A 84 -7.54 3.27 10.91
C LEU A 84 -7.14 3.75 12.30
N ASN A 85 -7.80 3.29 13.33
CA ASN A 85 -7.27 3.42 14.70
C ASN A 85 -6.08 2.47 14.90
N GLU A 86 -5.45 2.54 16.08
CA GLU A 86 -4.28 1.71 16.38
C GLU A 86 -4.53 0.20 16.25
N LYS A 87 -5.68 -0.28 16.73
CA LYS A 87 -6.04 -1.70 16.65
C LYS A 87 -6.21 -2.16 15.19
N GLN A 88 -6.94 -1.39 14.40
CA GLN A 88 -7.19 -1.67 12.98
C GLN A 88 -5.91 -1.58 12.15
N TYR A 89 -5.01 -0.65 12.50
CA TYR A 89 -3.69 -0.58 11.86
C TYR A 89 -2.85 -1.84 12.17
N GLY A 90 -2.86 -2.31 13.42
CA GLY A 90 -2.20 -3.57 13.78
C GLY A 90 -2.81 -4.80 13.09
N GLU A 91 -4.08 -4.76 12.68
CA GLU A 91 -4.70 -5.80 11.83
C GLU A 91 -4.20 -5.72 10.38
N LEU A 92 -4.06 -4.50 9.83
CA LEU A 92 -3.44 -4.28 8.52
C LEU A 92 -2.00 -4.81 8.47
N GLU A 93 -1.19 -4.52 9.49
CA GLU A 93 0.18 -5.02 9.60
C GLU A 93 0.22 -6.54 9.65
N ARG A 94 -0.60 -7.17 10.51
CA ARG A 94 -0.71 -8.63 10.58
C ARG A 94 -1.05 -9.24 9.23
N LEU A 95 -2.01 -8.65 8.52
CA LEU A 95 -2.43 -9.07 7.19
C LEU A 95 -1.33 -8.90 6.12
N PHE A 96 -0.46 -7.90 6.29
CA PHE A 96 0.70 -7.67 5.43
C PHE A 96 1.76 -8.75 5.58
N TYR A 97 2.10 -9.11 6.81
CA TYR A 97 3.15 -10.10 7.10
C TYR A 97 2.69 -11.56 6.94
N GLN A 98 1.38 -11.83 7.01
CA GLN A 98 0.84 -13.17 6.78
C GLN A 98 0.93 -13.63 5.31
N PRO A 99 0.83 -14.94 5.03
CA PRO A 99 0.66 -15.45 3.68
C PRO A 99 -0.45 -14.72 2.92
N PHE A 100 -0.22 -14.44 1.63
CA PHE A 100 -1.15 -13.63 0.87
C PHE A 100 -2.50 -14.31 0.67
N SER A 101 -3.54 -13.76 1.29
CA SER A 101 -4.92 -14.19 1.14
C SER A 101 -5.77 -13.10 0.51
N LYS A 102 -6.22 -13.34 -0.73
CA LYS A 102 -7.09 -12.39 -1.44
C LYS A 102 -8.38 -12.11 -0.67
N LYS A 103 -8.94 -13.14 -0.02
CA LYS A 103 -10.19 -13.07 0.72
C LYS A 103 -10.04 -12.14 1.93
N GLN A 104 -8.99 -12.33 2.74
CA GLN A 104 -8.75 -11.50 3.92
C GLN A 104 -8.46 -10.05 3.54
N TRP A 105 -7.64 -9.81 2.51
CA TRP A 105 -7.38 -8.46 2.01
C TRP A 105 -8.63 -7.74 1.49
N ARG A 106 -9.48 -8.43 0.72
CA ARG A 106 -10.74 -7.83 0.25
C ARG A 106 -11.71 -7.56 1.39
N ALA A 107 -11.81 -8.47 2.37
CA ALA A 107 -12.65 -8.28 3.54
C ALA A 107 -12.20 -7.04 4.34
N PHE A 108 -10.90 -6.97 4.68
CA PHE A 108 -10.32 -5.83 5.40
C PHE A 108 -10.55 -4.50 4.65
N ILE A 109 -10.23 -4.45 3.36
CA ILE A 109 -10.43 -3.22 2.56
C ILE A 109 -11.91 -2.84 2.53
N LYS A 110 -12.83 -3.78 2.33
CA LYS A 110 -14.27 -3.51 2.28
C LYS A 110 -14.79 -2.98 3.61
N GLU A 111 -14.35 -3.57 4.71
CA GLU A 111 -14.74 -3.18 6.07
C GLU A 111 -14.29 -1.74 6.38
N HIS A 112 -13.05 -1.38 6.04
CA HIS A 112 -12.48 -0.08 6.43
C HIS A 112 -12.58 1.03 5.35
N SER A 113 -12.99 0.71 4.13
CA SER A 113 -13.25 1.73 3.08
C SER A 113 -14.63 2.38 3.20
N ASN A 114 -15.57 1.71 3.87
CA ASN A 114 -16.94 2.19 4.08
C ASN A 114 -17.12 3.08 5.32
N ASN A 115 -16.09 3.21 6.18
CA ASN A 115 -16.14 4.07 7.37
C ASN A 115 -16.00 5.58 7.06
N ASN A 116 -16.13 5.98 5.80
CA ASN A 116 -16.19 7.38 5.35
C ASN A 116 -17.61 7.83 4.98
N MET A 117 -18.66 7.11 5.41
CA MET A 117 -20.04 7.62 5.38
C MET A 117 -20.45 8.13 6.76
#